data_AF-A0A6H9HQY3-F1
#
_entry.id   AF-A0A6H9HQY3-F1
#
_cell.length_a   1.000
_cell.length_b   1.000
_cell.length_c   1.000
_cell.angle_alpha   90.00
_cell.angle_beta   90.00
_cell.angle_gamma   90.00
#
_symmetry.space_group_name_H-M   'P 1'
#
loop_
_entity.id
_entity.type
_entity.pdbx_description
1 polymer ?
#
loop_
_entity_poly.entity_id
_entity_poly.type
_entity_poly.pdbx_seq_one_letter_code
_entity_poly.pdbx_strand_id
1 'polypeptide(L)'
;MASIGVQRKARQDRQDGQDRGTDPRFLLYVLLHTIGFLAVTLLMTWGAFVLFFVAIGGFSLDGMMHQLANLTSRYVAAEASRTADFKVLVAVLHLVVAGVIIFFRRHAIVPRDTLSLEQGA
;
A
#
# COMPACT_ATOMS: atom_id res chain seq x y z
N MET A 1 -15.08 22.88 -50.97
CA MET A 1 -15.11 21.50 -50.43
C MET A 1 -13.87 21.11 -49.59
N ALA A 2 -12.99 22.04 -49.15
CA ALA A 2 -11.77 21.72 -48.40
C ALA A 2 -11.88 21.79 -46.85
N SER A 3 -13.04 22.12 -46.30
CA SER A 3 -13.21 22.40 -44.86
C SER A 3 -13.43 21.15 -43.97
N ILE A 4 -13.88 20.03 -44.56
CA ILE A 4 -14.29 18.85 -43.80
C ILE A 4 -13.08 18.08 -43.23
N GLY A 5 -11.96 18.02 -43.95
CA GLY A 5 -10.76 17.30 -43.50
C GLY A 5 -10.07 17.95 -42.30
N VAL A 6 -10.02 19.28 -42.27
CA VAL A 6 -9.40 20.05 -41.18
C VAL A 6 -10.23 19.96 -39.89
N GLN A 7 -11.56 20.04 -40.01
CA GLN A 7 -12.48 19.86 -38.88
C GLN A 7 -12.46 18.45 -38.30
N ARG A 8 -12.33 17.41 -39.13
CA ARG A 8 -12.18 16.02 -38.63
C ARG A 8 -10.88 15.85 -37.85
N LYS A 9 -9.76 16.35 -38.38
CA LYS A 9 -8.47 16.25 -37.72
C LYS A 9 -8.46 16.97 -36.37
N ALA A 10 -9.02 18.18 -36.29
CA ALA A 10 -9.11 18.93 -35.04
C ALA A 10 -10.09 18.33 -34.00
N ARG A 11 -11.08 17.52 -34.44
CA ARG A 11 -11.92 16.72 -33.53
C ARG A 11 -11.21 15.45 -33.07
N GLN A 12 -10.46 14.82 -33.96
CA GLN A 12 -9.72 13.59 -33.70
C GLN A 12 -8.56 13.86 -32.73
N ASP A 13 -7.79 14.94 -32.90
CA ASP A 13 -6.75 15.36 -31.96
C ASP A 13 -7.32 15.69 -30.56
N ARG A 14 -8.56 16.21 -30.49
CA ARG A 14 -9.25 16.43 -29.20
C ARG A 14 -9.75 15.12 -28.58
N GLN A 15 -10.22 14.17 -29.37
CA GLN A 15 -10.64 12.85 -28.89
C GLN A 15 -9.44 12.02 -28.42
N ASP A 16 -8.33 12.03 -29.16
CA ASP A 16 -7.09 11.33 -28.80
C ASP A 16 -6.39 11.93 -27.57
N GLY A 17 -6.62 13.22 -27.29
CA GLY A 17 -6.20 13.87 -26.05
C GLY A 17 -7.10 13.52 -24.85
N GLN A 18 -8.38 13.23 -25.11
CA GLN A 18 -9.37 12.92 -24.08
C GLN A 18 -9.37 11.43 -23.69
N ASP A 19 -9.10 10.52 -24.64
CA ASP A 19 -8.94 9.08 -24.38
C ASP A 19 -7.68 8.74 -23.57
N ARG A 20 -6.63 9.56 -23.66
CA ARG A 20 -5.40 9.41 -22.84
C ARG A 20 -5.63 9.71 -21.35
N GLY A 21 -6.61 10.55 -21.01
CA GLY A 21 -6.90 10.93 -19.63
C GLY A 21 -7.78 9.92 -18.87
N THR A 22 -8.46 9.03 -19.59
CA THR A 22 -9.40 8.05 -19.03
C THR A 22 -9.26 6.70 -19.72
N ASP A 23 -8.04 6.21 -19.98
CA ASP A 23 -7.89 4.83 -20.41
C ASP A 23 -8.21 3.90 -19.22
N PRO A 24 -9.34 3.18 -19.24
CA PRO A 24 -9.73 2.31 -18.14
C PRO A 24 -8.69 1.22 -17.89
N ARG A 25 -7.92 0.81 -18.90
CA ARG A 25 -6.85 -0.20 -18.77
C ARG A 25 -5.70 0.33 -17.93
N PHE A 26 -5.31 1.59 -18.15
CA PHE A 26 -4.30 2.26 -17.36
C PHE A 26 -4.74 2.40 -15.90
N LEU A 27 -5.98 2.82 -15.64
CA LEU A 27 -6.52 2.92 -14.28
C LEU A 27 -6.56 1.56 -13.58
N LEU A 28 -7.00 0.49 -14.27
CA LEU A 28 -6.99 -0.87 -13.75
C LEU A 28 -5.57 -1.36 -13.40
N TYR A 29 -4.59 -1.07 -14.26
CA TYR A 29 -3.19 -1.42 -14.02
C TYR A 29 -2.62 -0.68 -12.80
N VAL A 30 -2.82 0.64 -12.71
CA VAL A 30 -2.38 1.44 -11.56
C VAL A 30 -3.04 0.95 -10.27
N LEU A 31 -4.34 0.66 -10.31
CA LEU A 31 -5.07 0.12 -9.16
C LEU A 31 -4.52 -1.23 -8.71
N LEU A 32 -4.31 -2.17 -9.64
CA LEU A 32 -3.78 -3.49 -9.34
C LEU A 32 -2.36 -3.41 -8.76
N HIS A 33 -1.49 -2.59 -9.36
CA HIS A 33 -0.14 -2.33 -8.85
C HIS A 33 -0.18 -1.72 -7.45
N THR A 34 -1.04 -0.72 -7.22
CA THR A 34 -1.19 -0.07 -5.91
C THR A 34 -1.69 -1.05 -4.86
N ILE A 35 -2.69 -1.88 -5.18
CA ILE A 35 -3.20 -2.92 -4.27
C ILE A 35 -2.10 -3.93 -3.96
N GLY A 36 -1.36 -4.41 -4.97
CA GLY A 36 -0.24 -5.34 -4.76
C GLY A 36 0.85 -4.72 -3.87
N PHE A 37 1.19 -3.46 -4.10
CA PHE A 37 2.14 -2.72 -3.29
C PHE A 37 1.69 -2.62 -1.83
N LEU A 38 0.43 -2.24 -1.60
CA LEU A 38 -0.16 -2.10 -0.26
C LEU A 38 -0.30 -3.45 0.45
N ALA A 39 -0.73 -4.50 -0.26
CA ALA A 39 -0.85 -5.85 0.30
C ALA A 39 0.51 -6.39 0.78
N VAL A 40 1.56 -6.20 -0.01
CA VAL A 40 2.93 -6.58 0.39
C VAL A 40 3.42 -5.72 1.56
N THR A 41 3.15 -4.41 1.58
CA THR A 41 3.47 -3.56 2.75
C THR A 41 2.77 -4.07 4.00
N LEU A 42 1.48 -4.37 3.91
CA LEU A 42 0.69 -4.86 5.04
C LEU A 42 1.24 -6.19 5.55
N LEU A 43 1.56 -7.13 4.65
CA LEU A 43 2.18 -8.40 5.03
C LEU A 43 3.53 -8.20 5.73
N MET A 44 4.34 -7.27 5.25
CA MET A 44 5.61 -6.90 5.89
C MET A 44 5.40 -6.28 7.28
N THR A 45 4.38 -5.45 7.49
CA THR A 45 4.07 -4.91 8.83
C THR A 45 3.70 -6.02 9.82
N TRP A 46 2.89 -7.00 9.39
CA TRP A 46 2.55 -8.16 10.21
C TRP A 46 3.79 -9.02 10.51
N GLY A 47 4.62 -9.28 9.51
CA GLY A 47 5.89 -9.97 9.69
C GLY A 47 6.81 -9.26 10.69
N ALA A 48 6.90 -7.93 10.63
CA ALA A 48 7.68 -7.14 11.58
C ALA A 48 7.17 -7.29 13.02
N PHE A 49 5.86 -7.32 13.25
CA PHE A 49 5.31 -7.58 14.59
C PHE A 49 5.59 -8.99 15.08
N VAL A 50 5.42 -10.00 14.23
CA VAL A 50 5.78 -11.38 14.58
C VAL A 50 7.27 -11.46 14.95
N LEU A 51 8.15 -10.89 14.13
CA LEU A 51 9.59 -10.84 14.40
C LEU A 51 9.92 -10.09 15.68
N PHE A 52 9.19 -9.02 16.02
CA PHE A 52 9.34 -8.33 17.29
C PHE A 52 9.05 -9.26 18.48
N PHE A 53 7.93 -9.98 18.46
CA PHE A 53 7.61 -10.96 19.52
C PHE A 53 8.61 -12.11 19.58
N VAL A 54 9.11 -12.59 18.45
CA VAL A 54 10.19 -13.59 18.40
C VAL A 54 11.46 -13.04 19.03
N ALA A 55 11.85 -11.80 18.72
CA ALA A 55 13.04 -11.16 19.26
C ALA A 55 12.97 -11.00 20.79
N ILE A 56 11.85 -10.49 21.33
CA ILE A 56 11.67 -10.36 22.79
C ILE A 56 11.41 -11.72 23.49
N GLY A 57 11.05 -12.75 22.73
CA GLY A 57 10.95 -14.14 23.16
C GLY A 57 12.28 -14.90 23.14
N GLY A 58 13.41 -14.22 22.98
CA GLY A 58 14.73 -14.86 22.94
C GLY A 58 14.98 -15.68 21.66
N PHE A 59 14.37 -15.28 20.55
CA PHE A 59 14.43 -15.97 19.25
C PHE A 59 13.90 -17.42 19.29
N SER A 60 12.95 -17.69 20.19
CA SER A 60 12.31 -18.99 20.33
C SER A 60 10.78 -18.89 20.14
N LEU A 61 10.17 -19.96 19.64
CA LEU A 61 8.71 -20.02 19.50
C LEU A 61 8.03 -20.03 20.87
N ASP A 62 8.57 -20.79 21.83
CA ASP A 62 8.02 -20.87 23.20
C ASP A 62 8.07 -19.51 23.90
N GLY A 63 9.19 -18.79 23.76
CA GLY A 63 9.32 -17.45 24.31
C GLY A 63 8.37 -16.44 23.65
N MET A 64 8.20 -16.50 22.33
CA MET A 64 7.21 -15.69 21.61
C MET A 64 5.79 -15.94 22.15
N MET A 65 5.41 -17.22 22.31
CA MET A 65 4.10 -17.62 22.83
C MET A 65 3.89 -17.17 24.27
N HIS A 66 4.92 -17.20 25.12
CA HIS A 66 4.87 -16.63 26.46
C HIS A 66 4.57 -15.12 26.47
N GLN A 67 5.20 -14.36 25.57
CA GLN A 67 4.96 -12.91 25.45
C GLN A 67 3.53 -12.62 24.96
N LEU A 68 3.03 -13.41 24.00
CA LEU A 68 1.66 -13.30 23.51
C LEU A 68 0.63 -13.66 24.60
N ALA A 69 0.89 -14.69 25.41
CA ALA A 69 0.04 -15.05 26.54
C ALA A 69 -0.01 -13.94 27.60
N ASN A 70 1.15 -13.33 27.90
CA ASN A 70 1.24 -12.18 28.81
C ASN A 70 0.41 -11.00 28.30
N LEU A 71 0.57 -10.62 27.03
CA LEU A 71 -0.19 -9.53 26.43
C LEU A 71 -1.70 -9.82 26.41
N THR A 72 -2.09 -11.02 25.99
CA THR A 72 -3.50 -11.41 25.85
C THR A 72 -4.21 -11.40 27.20
N SER A 73 -3.60 -11.97 28.24
CA SER A 73 -4.19 -11.96 29.60
C SER A 73 -4.43 -10.54 30.12
N ARG A 74 -3.48 -9.62 29.89
CA ARG A 74 -3.63 -8.20 30.29
C ARG A 74 -4.67 -7.46 29.46
N TYR A 75 -4.79 -7.77 28.17
CA TYR A 75 -5.79 -7.17 27.28
C TYR A 75 -7.21 -7.60 27.65
N VAL A 76 -7.42 -8.89 27.89
CA VAL A 76 -8.74 -9.42 28.28
C VAL A 76 -9.18 -8.94 29.67
N ALA A 77 -8.23 -8.78 30.60
CA ALA A 77 -8.52 -8.24 31.93
C ALA A 77 -8.68 -6.70 31.96
N ALA A 78 -8.49 -6.00 30.84
CA ALA A 78 -8.56 -4.55 30.80
C ALA A 78 -9.98 -4.01 30.66
N GLU A 79 -10.23 -2.88 31.32
CA GLU A 79 -11.46 -2.10 31.14
C GLU A 79 -11.58 -1.57 29.71
N ALA A 80 -12.81 -1.25 29.29
CA ALA A 80 -13.13 -0.87 27.92
C ALA A 80 -12.36 0.38 27.44
N SER A 81 -12.14 1.37 28.31
CA SER A 81 -11.35 2.58 28.00
C SER A 81 -9.90 2.24 27.63
N ARG A 82 -9.23 1.45 28.48
CA ARG A 82 -7.84 1.03 28.26
C ARG A 82 -7.68 0.17 27.01
N THR A 83 -8.68 -0.66 26.71
CA THR A 83 -8.72 -1.44 25.47
C THR A 83 -8.87 -0.55 24.23
N ALA A 84 -9.66 0.53 24.30
CA ALA A 84 -9.79 1.48 23.21
C ALA A 84 -8.47 2.22 22.95
N ASP A 85 -7.81 2.70 24.01
CA ASP A 85 -6.50 3.36 23.90
C ASP A 85 -5.43 2.41 23.33
N PHE A 86 -5.43 1.15 23.76
CA PHE A 86 -4.52 0.13 23.21
C PHE A 86 -4.74 -0.06 21.70
N LYS A 87 -5.98 -0.10 21.21
CA LYS A 87 -6.26 -0.21 19.77
C LYS A 87 -5.75 1.00 19.00
N VAL A 88 -5.88 2.21 19.55
CA VAL A 88 -5.31 3.43 18.94
C VAL A 88 -3.79 3.33 18.87
N LEU A 89 -3.14 2.90 19.96
CA LEU A 89 -1.69 2.71 19.99
C LEU A 89 -1.24 1.70 18.93
N VAL A 90 -1.92 0.56 18.83
CA VAL A 90 -1.65 -0.46 17.80
C VAL A 90 -1.81 0.12 16.40
N ALA A 91 -2.87 0.89 16.13
CA ALA A 91 -3.10 1.52 14.84
C ALA A 91 -1.99 2.53 14.48
N VAL A 92 -1.59 3.39 15.41
CA VAL A 92 -0.49 4.35 15.22
C VAL A 92 0.83 3.60 14.95
N LEU A 93 1.11 2.55 15.72
CA LEU A 93 2.30 1.74 15.53
C LEU A 93 2.32 1.08 14.13
N HIS A 94 1.18 0.57 13.66
CA HIS A 94 1.05 0.05 12.29
C HIS A 94 1.37 1.12 11.25
N LEU A 95 0.84 2.34 11.40
CA LEU A 95 1.10 3.43 10.46
C LEU A 95 2.58 3.83 10.44
N VAL A 96 3.24 3.88 11.59
CA VAL A 96 4.68 4.17 11.69
C VAL A 96 5.50 3.10 10.99
N VAL A 97 5.26 1.81 11.30
CA VAL A 97 6.00 0.70 10.68
C VAL A 97 5.73 0.64 9.17
N ALA A 98 4.48 0.83 8.74
CA ALA A 98 4.13 0.92 7.32
C ALA A 98 4.86 2.09 6.65
N GLY A 99 4.90 3.28 7.27
CA GLY A 99 5.62 4.44 6.76
C GLY A 99 7.12 4.18 6.57
N VAL A 100 7.75 3.52 7.54
CA VAL A 100 9.16 3.10 7.44
C VAL A 100 9.36 2.11 6.28
N ILE A 101 8.51 1.09 6.16
CA ILE A 101 8.57 0.12 5.06
C ILE A 101 8.37 0.80 3.70
N ILE A 102 7.37 1.68 3.59
CA ILE A 102 7.09 2.43 2.36
C ILE A 102 8.27 3.33 2.00
N PHE A 103 8.91 3.99 2.97
CA PHE A 103 10.10 4.80 2.73
C PHE A 103 11.23 3.98 2.11
N PHE A 104 11.52 2.78 2.63
CA PHE A 104 12.52 1.89 2.04
C PHE A 104 12.07 1.30 0.69
N ARG A 105 10.77 1.04 0.52
CA ARG A 105 10.16 0.52 -0.71
C ARG A 105 9.78 1.59 -1.73
N ARG A 106 10.13 2.87 -1.50
CA ARG A 106 9.69 3.99 -2.34
C ARG A 106 10.01 3.81 -3.83
N HIS A 107 11.09 3.10 -4.12
CA HIS A 107 11.52 2.76 -5.49
C HIS A 107 10.56 1.84 -6.25
N ALA A 108 9.65 1.16 -5.55
CA ALA A 108 8.65 0.25 -6.14
C ALA A 108 7.25 0.89 -6.26
N ILE A 109 7.08 2.15 -5.86
CA ILE A 109 5.78 2.84 -5.88
C ILE A 109 5.34 3.12 -7.32
N VAL A 110 6.24 3.60 -8.17
CA VAL A 110 5.93 3.93 -9.57
C VAL A 110 6.02 2.66 -10.43
N PRO A 111 4.97 2.28 -11.17
CA PRO A 111 5.06 1.17 -12.11
C PRO A 111 6.11 1.48 -13.19
N ARG A 112 7.03 0.55 -13.45
CA ARG A 112 8.17 0.81 -14.38
C ARG A 112 7.72 0.99 -15.83
N ASP A 113 6.59 0.40 -16.19
CA ASP A 113 6.07 0.40 -17.57
C ASP A 113 5.44 1.75 -17.96
N THR A 114 5.19 2.65 -17.01
CA THR A 114 4.70 4.00 -17.33
C THR A 114 5.82 4.92 -17.80
N LEU A 115 7.06 4.67 -17.40
CA LEU A 115 8.23 5.48 -17.80
C LEU A 115 8.66 5.19 -19.25
N SER A 116 8.45 3.97 -19.75
CA SER A 116 8.80 3.60 -21.13
C SER A 116 7.82 4.17 -22.17
N LEU A 117 6.55 4.39 -21.78
CA LEU A 117 5.55 5.04 -22.63
C LEU A 117 5.81 6.55 -22.79
N GLU A 118 6.40 7.20 -21.78
CA GLU A 118 6.72 8.63 -21.83
C GLU A 118 8.06 8.90 -22.55
N GLN A 119 9.01 7.97 -22.51
CA GLN A 119 10.31 8.11 -23.20
C GLN A 119 10.30 7.65 -24.67
N GLY A 120 9.21 7.03 -25.12
CA GLY A 120 9.04 6.53 -26.50
C GLY A 120 8.10 7.37 -27.38
N ALA A 121 7.64 8.54 -26.92
CA ALA A 121 6.78 9.48 -27.65
C ALA A 121 7.53 10.78 -27.96
#